data_AF-A0A7J5EIF9-F1
#
_entry.id   AF-A0A7J5EIF9-F1
#
_cell.length_a   1.000
_cell.length_b   1.000
_cell.length_c   1.000
_cell.angle_alpha   90.00
_cell.angle_beta   90.00
_cell.angle_gamma   90.00
#
_symmetry.space_group_name_H-M   'P 1'
#
loop_
_entity.id
_entity.type
_entity.pdbx_description
1 polymer ?
#
loop_
_entity_poly.entity_id
_entity_poly.type
_entity_poly.pdbx_seq_one_letter_code
_entity_poly.pdbx_strand_id
1 'polypeptide(L)'
;MRRFRRSQMPLMRACSIMIAGSVAELEGDTERAVTGFRDALHAFAETETHLFAHAARNRLGALLGGDEGAALRATAHDGMARQGVREPGTMLDMLLPGTSR
;
A
#
# COMPACT_ATOMS: atom_id res chain seq x y z
N MET A 1 -22.27 12.34 -12.49
CA MET A 1 -22.04 12.05 -11.05
C MET A 1 -22.24 10.58 -10.61
N ARG A 2 -23.19 9.78 -11.16
CA ARG A 2 -23.41 8.38 -10.71
C ARG A 2 -22.22 7.40 -10.91
N ARG A 3 -21.37 7.62 -11.91
CA ARG A 3 -20.22 6.74 -12.23
C ARG A 3 -19.09 6.83 -11.20
N PHE A 4 -18.86 8.02 -10.62
CA PHE A 4 -17.82 8.27 -9.62
C PHE A 4 -18.11 7.57 -8.28
N ARG A 5 -19.37 7.59 -7.83
CA ARG A 5 -19.77 6.92 -6.57
C ARG A 5 -19.59 5.39 -6.63
N ARG A 6 -19.71 4.79 -7.83
CA ARG A 6 -19.55 3.34 -8.03
C ARG A 6 -18.08 2.91 -8.05
N SER A 7 -17.16 3.72 -8.58
CA SER A 7 -15.72 3.45 -8.55
C SER A 7 -15.05 3.75 -7.20
N GLN A 8 -15.68 4.60 -6.38
CA GLN A 8 -15.20 4.93 -5.03
C GLN A 8 -15.37 3.78 -4.03
N MET A 9 -16.34 2.88 -4.23
CA MET A 9 -16.58 1.79 -3.26
C MET A 9 -15.45 0.75 -3.22
N PRO A 10 -14.92 0.25 -4.36
CA PRO A 10 -13.76 -0.64 -4.35
C PRO A 10 -12.50 0.01 -3.77
N LEU A 11 -12.24 1.28 -4.13
CA LEU A 11 -11.08 2.02 -3.61
C LEU A 11 -11.17 2.20 -2.09
N MET A 12 -12.32 2.64 -1.57
CA MET A 12 -12.52 2.80 -0.13
C MET A 12 -12.40 1.47 0.63
N ARG A 13 -12.87 0.37 0.04
CA ARG A 13 -12.68 -0.96 0.61
C ARG A 13 -11.20 -1.32 0.68
N ALA A 14 -10.44 -1.14 -0.41
CA ALA A 14 -9.02 -1.44 -0.46
C ALA A 14 -8.22 -0.58 0.55
N CYS A 15 -8.52 0.72 0.65
CA CYS A 15 -7.92 1.59 1.65
C CYS A 15 -8.28 1.19 3.08
N SER A 16 -9.51 0.75 3.35
CA SER A 16 -9.92 0.26 4.67
C SER A 16 -9.11 -0.98 5.09
N ILE A 17 -8.91 -1.93 4.17
CA ILE A 17 -8.08 -3.12 4.40
C ILE A 17 -6.62 -2.71 4.66
N MET A 18 -6.08 -1.78 3.87
CA MET A 18 -4.73 -1.25 4.06
C MET A 18 -4.57 -0.62 5.44
N ILE A 19 -5.53 0.21 5.89
CA ILE A 19 -5.52 0.85 7.22
C ILE A 19 -5.57 -0.21 8.33
N ALA A 20 -6.38 -1.27 8.18
CA ALA A 20 -6.42 -2.36 9.15
C ALA A 20 -5.06 -3.08 9.27
N GLY A 21 -4.35 -3.26 8.16
CA GLY A 21 -2.98 -3.77 8.15
C GLY A 21 -2.01 -2.86 8.90
N SER A 22 -2.08 -1.53 8.67
CA SER A 22 -1.27 -0.55 9.39
C SER A 22 -1.56 -0.54 10.90
N VAL A 23 -2.82 -0.73 11.31
CA VAL A 23 -3.18 -0.83 12.74
C VAL A 23 -2.56 -2.08 13.36
N ALA A 24 -2.68 -3.24 12.72
CA ALA A 24 -2.07 -4.48 13.22
C ALA A 24 -0.54 -4.35 13.37
N GLU A 25 0.10 -3.66 12.43
CA GLU A 25 1.52 -3.33 12.50
C GLU A 25 1.86 -2.46 13.72
N LEU A 26 1.08 -1.40 13.96
CA LEU A 26 1.28 -0.51 15.12
C LEU A 26 1.03 -1.23 16.45
N GLU A 27 0.20 -2.28 16.45
CA GLU A 27 -0.02 -3.19 17.58
C GLU A 27 1.14 -4.18 17.78
N GLY A 28 2.11 -4.23 16.88
CA GLY A 28 3.23 -5.17 16.91
C GLY A 28 2.92 -6.55 16.31
N ASP A 29 1.72 -6.73 15.74
CA ASP A 29 1.28 -7.98 15.14
C ASP A 29 1.72 -8.05 13.66
N THR A 30 2.97 -8.44 13.46
CA THR A 30 3.62 -8.50 12.14
C THR A 30 2.89 -9.46 11.19
N GLU A 31 2.39 -10.59 11.69
CA GLU A 31 1.74 -11.60 10.86
C GLU A 31 0.37 -11.12 10.34
N ARG A 32 -0.43 -10.48 11.22
CA ARG A 32 -1.68 -9.82 10.81
C ARG A 32 -1.42 -8.63 9.89
N ALA A 33 -0.37 -7.87 10.11
CA ALA A 33 0.01 -6.76 9.22
C ALA A 33 0.34 -7.25 7.81
N VAL A 34 1.21 -8.26 7.69
CA VAL A 34 1.59 -8.88 6.40
C VAL A 34 0.36 -9.40 5.65
N THR A 35 -0.54 -10.08 6.36
CA THR A 35 -1.80 -10.57 5.78
C THR A 35 -2.65 -9.40 5.28
N GLY A 36 -2.85 -8.37 6.11
CA GLY A 36 -3.64 -7.18 5.76
C GLY A 36 -3.09 -6.44 4.54
N PHE A 37 -1.76 -6.28 4.42
CA PHE A 37 -1.17 -5.63 3.25
C PHE A 37 -1.27 -6.48 1.97
N ARG A 38 -1.17 -7.82 2.07
CA ARG A 38 -1.43 -8.71 0.92
C ARG A 38 -2.88 -8.60 0.44
N ASP A 39 -3.83 -8.61 1.37
CA ASP A 39 -5.25 -8.45 1.06
C ASP A 39 -5.55 -7.08 0.45
N ALA A 40 -4.91 -6.03 0.95
CA ALA A 40 -5.02 -4.68 0.39
C ALA A 40 -4.51 -4.64 -1.05
N LEU A 41 -3.35 -5.24 -1.34
CA LEU A 41 -2.82 -5.32 -2.71
C LEU A 41 -3.73 -6.09 -3.65
N HIS A 42 -4.34 -7.17 -3.18
CA HIS A 42 -5.35 -7.89 -3.95
C HIS A 42 -6.57 -7.01 -4.25
N ALA A 43 -7.09 -6.28 -3.25
CA ALA A 43 -8.21 -5.37 -3.44
C ALA A 43 -7.87 -4.18 -4.36
N PHE A 44 -6.65 -3.65 -4.32
CA PHE A 44 -6.23 -2.58 -5.22
C PHE A 44 -6.09 -3.02 -6.68
N ALA A 45 -5.86 -4.31 -6.95
CA ALA A 45 -5.81 -4.84 -8.32
C ALA A 45 -7.15 -4.69 -9.06
N GLU A 46 -8.26 -4.57 -8.32
CA GLU A 46 -9.60 -4.30 -8.87
C GLU A 46 -9.84 -2.81 -9.15
N THR A 47 -8.88 -1.94 -8.82
CA THR A 47 -9.01 -0.49 -8.95
C THR A 47 -8.11 0.06 -10.05
N GLU A 48 -8.53 1.15 -10.67
CA GLU A 48 -7.68 1.93 -11.60
C GLU A 48 -6.67 2.84 -10.86
N THR A 49 -6.61 2.78 -9.52
CA THR A 49 -5.79 3.68 -8.68
C THR A 49 -4.60 2.94 -8.08
N HIS A 50 -3.40 3.23 -8.59
CA HIS A 50 -2.19 2.48 -8.22
C HIS A 50 -1.37 3.11 -7.08
N LEU A 51 -1.61 4.39 -6.75
CA LEU A 51 -0.78 5.12 -5.78
C LEU A 51 -0.79 4.45 -4.39
N PHE A 52 -1.97 4.12 -3.86
CA PHE A 52 -2.10 3.41 -2.58
C PHE A 52 -1.56 1.97 -2.63
N ALA A 53 -1.63 1.32 -3.80
CA ALA A 53 -1.04 0.01 -4.00
C ALA A 53 0.51 0.05 -3.94
N HIS A 54 1.15 1.14 -4.37
CA HIS A 54 2.58 1.33 -4.18
C HIS A 54 2.93 1.51 -2.70
N ALA A 55 2.10 2.23 -1.94
CA ALA A 55 2.26 2.37 -0.49
C ALA A 55 2.16 1.04 0.25
N ALA A 56 1.08 0.28 0.04
CA ALA A 56 0.90 -1.05 0.63
C ALA A 56 2.04 -2.01 0.24
N ARG A 57 2.50 -1.96 -1.02
CA ARG A 57 3.60 -2.81 -1.51
C ARG A 57 4.93 -2.47 -0.85
N ASN A 58 5.24 -1.19 -0.72
CA ASN A 58 6.47 -0.76 -0.06
C ASN A 58 6.48 -1.20 1.41
N ARG A 59 5.35 -1.05 2.13
CA ARG A 59 5.29 -1.45 3.54
C ARG A 59 5.31 -2.96 3.73
N LEU A 60 4.59 -3.73 2.90
CA LEU A 60 4.70 -5.19 2.89
C LEU A 60 6.15 -5.64 2.68
N GLY A 61 6.87 -5.00 1.74
CA GLY A 61 8.26 -5.32 1.50
C GLY A 61 9.19 -4.98 2.67
N ALA A 62 8.90 -3.90 3.41
CA ALA A 62 9.64 -3.59 4.64
C ALA A 62 9.41 -4.64 5.73
N LEU A 63 8.17 -5.11 5.91
CA LEU A 63 7.81 -6.12 6.90
C LEU A 63 8.41 -7.51 6.61
N LEU A 64 8.41 -7.92 5.34
CA LEU A 64 8.95 -9.23 4.94
C LEU A 64 10.49 -9.28 5.01
N GLY A 65 11.15 -8.16 4.69
CA GLY A 65 12.61 -8.12 4.57
C GLY A 65 13.14 -9.07 3.49
N GLY A 66 14.45 -9.32 3.51
CA GLY A 66 15.11 -10.20 2.55
C GLY A 66 14.92 -9.80 1.08
N ASP A 67 15.12 -10.76 0.18
CA ASP A 67 15.06 -10.53 -1.26
C ASP A 67 13.63 -10.24 -1.76
N GLU A 68 12.63 -10.93 -1.19
CA GLU A 68 11.21 -10.68 -1.51
C GLU A 68 10.82 -9.25 -1.13
N GLY A 69 11.21 -8.82 0.07
CA GLY A 69 10.93 -7.47 0.54
C GLY A 69 11.62 -6.39 -0.29
N ALA A 70 12.89 -6.61 -0.65
CA ALA A 70 13.64 -5.71 -1.52
C ALA A 70 12.98 -5.58 -2.91
N ALA A 71 12.54 -6.69 -3.51
CA ALA A 71 11.88 -6.69 -4.80
C ALA A 71 10.53 -5.94 -4.78
N LEU A 72 9.74 -6.11 -3.72
CA LEU A 72 8.48 -5.39 -3.54
C LEU A 72 8.70 -3.89 -3.43
N ARG A 73 9.67 -3.46 -2.62
CA ARG A 73 10.02 -2.04 -2.45
C ARG A 73 10.54 -1.43 -3.76
N ALA A 74 11.44 -2.12 -4.46
CA ALA A 74 11.93 -1.67 -5.76
C ALA A 74 10.78 -1.48 -6.77
N THR A 75 9.87 -2.46 -6.85
CA THR A 75 8.68 -2.39 -7.72
C THR A 75 7.79 -1.20 -7.38
N ALA A 76 7.60 -0.88 -6.09
CA ALA A 76 6.82 0.27 -5.66
C ALA A 76 7.47 1.60 -6.10
N HIS A 77 8.77 1.75 -5.85
CA HIS A 77 9.54 2.94 -6.22
C HIS A 77 9.58 3.15 -7.74
N ASP A 78 9.86 2.11 -8.51
CA ASP A 78 9.87 2.15 -9.97
C ASP A 78 8.49 2.52 -10.54
N GLY A 79 7.42 1.97 -9.95
CA GLY A 79 6.05 2.28 -10.35
C GLY A 79 5.71 3.76 -10.17
N MET A 80 6.07 4.33 -9.01
CA MET A 80 5.86 5.75 -8.72
C MET A 80 6.73 6.66 -9.61
N ALA A 81 7.98 6.27 -9.86
CA ALA A 81 8.87 7.00 -10.76
C ALA A 81 8.30 7.07 -12.19
N ARG A 82 7.77 5.96 -12.71
CA ARG A 82 7.09 5.92 -14.02
C ARG A 82 5.83 6.79 -14.07
N GLN A 83 5.19 7.03 -12.92
CA GLN A 83 4.04 7.93 -12.79
C GLN A 83 4.46 9.41 -12.61
N GLY A 84 5.75 9.72 -12.63
CA GLY A 84 6.27 11.08 -12.49
C GLY A 84 6.39 11.57 -11.04
N VAL A 85 6.30 10.68 -10.05
CA VAL A 85 6.53 11.04 -8.64
C VAL A 85 8.02 11.34 -8.46
N ARG A 86 8.32 12.60 -8.10
CA ARG A 86 9.70 13.08 -7.93
C ARG A 86 10.37 12.51 -6.67
N GLU A 87 9.65 12.45 -5.57
CA GLU A 87 10.15 11.99 -4.26
C GLU A 87 9.27 10.84 -3.74
N PRO A 88 9.49 9.59 -4.21
CA PRO A 88 8.66 8.46 -3.83
C PRO A 88 8.61 8.21 -2.32
N GLY A 89 9.73 8.38 -1.60
CA GLY A 89 9.78 8.21 -0.15
C GLY A 89 8.81 9.14 0.59
N THR A 90 8.87 10.44 0.31
CA THR A 90 7.97 11.44 0.89
C THR A 90 6.50 11.14 0.56
N MET A 91 6.22 10.71 -0.67
CA MET A 91 4.87 10.32 -1.07
C MET A 91 4.36 9.11 -0.27
N LEU A 92 5.20 8.09 -0.08
CA LEU A 92 4.86 6.90 0.71
C LEU A 92 4.57 7.27 2.17
N ASP A 93 5.42 8.09 2.79
CA ASP A 93 5.25 8.54 4.17
C ASP A 93 3.96 9.34 4.37
N MET A 94 3.56 10.14 3.37
CA MET A 94 2.28 10.86 3.38
C MET A 94 1.09 9.89 3.34
N LEU A 95 1.18 8.81 2.55
CA LEU A 95 0.07 7.88 2.33
C LEU A 95 -0.10 6.86 3.45
N LEU A 96 0.99 6.50 4.13
CA LEU A 96 1.01 5.57 5.27
C LEU A 96 1.82 6.13 6.44
N PRO A 97 1.34 7.21 7.09
CA PRO A 97 2.04 7.81 8.21
C PRO A 97 2.12 6.85 9.40
N GLY A 98 3.21 6.94 10.18
CA GLY A 98 3.41 6.14 11.39
C GLY A 98 3.97 4.74 11.16
N THR A 99 4.07 4.31 9.90
CA THR A 99 4.64 3.01 9.50
C THR A 99 6.08 3.14 8.99
N SER A 100 6.76 4.27 9.15
CA SER A 100 8.10 4.49 8.58
C SER A 100 9.27 4.14 9.52
N ARG A 101 9.02 3.32 10.55
CA ARG A 101 10.10 2.76 11.40
C ARG A 101 10.68 1.49 10.78
#